data_AF-A0A7K8ZG67-F1
#
_entry.id   AF-A0A7K8ZG67-F1
#
_cell.length_a   1.000
_cell.length_b   1.000
_cell.length_c   1.000
_cell.angle_alpha   90.00
_cell.angle_beta   90.00
_cell.angle_gamma   90.00
#
_symmetry.space_group_name_H-M   'P 1'
#
loop_
_entity.id
_entity.type
_entity.pdbx_description
1 polymer ?
#
loop_
_entity_poly.entity_id
_entity_poly.type
_entity_poly.pdbx_seq_one_letter_code
_entity_poly.pdbx_strand_id
1 'polypeptide(L)'
;EPEPEPAGRREQLSVKKLRVVLFALCSNTEQAAEHFRNPPRRIKRWLRRFQACQEETLEGKYLSLEAEEKLAEWVLTQREQQLPVNEETLFQKATKIGRSLDGGFKISYEWAVRFMLRHHLSAQARRAVAQPLPKGVEGSAGSFIEFVQRQIHTQDLPLAMIAAVDELSLFLDVEVLGSDDRKENALQTVGTGEPWCDVVLAILADGSVLPALVLYRGRVRAPASVPESILLEAKEGGYSDDEVMELWASRVWHKHAACQSGKGMLVLDCHRTHLSEEVLAVLSSSSTLPAVVPAGCSSKIQPLDVCIKRTVKNFLHKKWKEQAREMADSTCDSDILLQLVLCWLAEALEVIGDSPELVQQSFLVASVLPGPDGTANSPRRNGDMQEELIASLEEQLKLGEGRAEAAEPQEESADPEILQQLFEGESETESFYGFEDADLELTEI
;
A
#
# COMPACT_ATOMS: atom_id res chain seq x y z
N GLU A 1 48.09 6.93 -29.36
CA GLU A 1 46.82 7.03 -28.62
C GLU A 1 46.34 5.61 -28.37
N PRO A 2 46.02 5.22 -27.12
CA PRO A 2 45.31 3.97 -26.90
C PRO A 2 43.83 4.18 -27.27
N GLU A 3 43.27 3.21 -27.98
CA GLU A 3 41.84 3.15 -28.31
C GLU A 3 40.99 3.14 -27.02
N PRO A 4 39.79 3.77 -27.03
CA PRO A 4 38.89 3.68 -25.89
C PRO A 4 38.35 2.24 -25.78
N GLU A 5 38.46 1.67 -24.58
CA GLU A 5 37.84 0.38 -24.27
C GLU A 5 36.33 0.39 -24.56
N PRO A 6 35.76 -0.72 -25.04
CA PRO A 6 34.32 -0.79 -25.30
C PRO A 6 33.58 -0.65 -23.96
N ALA A 7 32.69 0.34 -23.88
CA ALA A 7 31.78 0.54 -22.77
C ALA A 7 31.15 -0.82 -22.38
N GLY A 8 31.41 -1.26 -21.14
CA GLY A 8 30.98 -2.57 -20.64
C GLY A 8 29.52 -2.83 -20.99
N ARG A 9 29.27 -3.96 -21.66
CA ARG A 9 27.91 -4.43 -21.98
C ARG A 9 27.11 -4.45 -20.68
N ARG A 10 26.18 -3.51 -20.51
CA ARG A 10 25.18 -3.54 -19.43
C ARG A 10 24.40 -4.85 -19.58
N GLU A 11 24.79 -5.91 -18.88
CA GLU A 11 24.07 -7.18 -18.94
C GLU A 11 22.62 -6.94 -18.55
N GLN A 12 21.72 -7.13 -19.50
CA GLN A 12 20.29 -7.03 -19.28
C GLN A 12 19.86 -8.20 -18.38
N LEU A 13 19.04 -7.93 -17.36
CA LEU A 13 18.51 -9.01 -16.53
C LEU A 13 17.68 -9.96 -17.40
N SER A 14 17.80 -11.26 -17.15
CA SER A 14 16.98 -12.26 -17.84
C SER A 14 15.49 -12.04 -17.57
N VAL A 15 14.63 -12.53 -18.46
CA VAL A 15 13.16 -12.44 -18.31
C VAL A 15 12.69 -13.01 -16.96
N LYS A 16 13.32 -14.10 -16.49
CA LYS A 16 13.04 -14.67 -15.16
C LYS A 16 13.31 -13.67 -14.05
N LYS A 17 14.46 -12.97 -14.07
CA LYS A 17 14.81 -11.94 -13.08
C LYS A 17 13.87 -10.73 -13.17
N LEU A 18 13.51 -10.30 -14.39
CA LEU A 18 12.55 -9.20 -14.60
C LEU A 18 11.15 -9.52 -14.05
N ARG A 19 10.68 -10.76 -14.17
CA ARG A 19 9.41 -11.20 -13.60
C ARG A 19 9.40 -11.06 -12.07
N VAL A 20 10.48 -11.46 -11.41
CA VAL A 20 10.63 -11.29 -9.94
C VAL A 20 10.61 -9.81 -9.56
N VAL A 21 11.33 -8.97 -10.32
CA VAL A 21 11.36 -7.52 -10.09
C VAL A 21 9.99 -6.89 -10.29
N LEU A 22 9.26 -7.26 -11.34
CA LEU A 22 7.91 -6.76 -11.59
C LEU A 22 6.95 -7.14 -10.46
N PHE A 23 7.01 -8.39 -9.99
CA PHE A 23 6.22 -8.84 -8.84
C PHE A 23 6.54 -8.03 -7.59
N ALA A 24 7.82 -7.76 -7.32
CA ALA A 24 8.23 -6.95 -6.17
C ALA A 24 7.74 -5.49 -6.26
N LEU A 25 7.64 -4.92 -7.47
CA LEU A 25 7.09 -3.57 -7.70
C LEU A 25 5.57 -3.50 -7.55
N CYS A 26 4.88 -4.57 -7.98
CA CYS A 26 3.44 -4.74 -7.85
C CYS A 26 3.02 -4.92 -6.39
N SER A 27 3.75 -5.75 -5.68
CA SER A 27 3.47 -6.20 -4.31
C SER A 27 4.52 -5.64 -3.34
N ASN A 28 5.38 -6.48 -2.75
CA ASN A 28 6.55 -6.05 -2.01
C ASN A 28 7.69 -7.06 -2.15
N THR A 29 8.86 -6.69 -1.62
CA THR A 29 10.07 -7.52 -1.77
C THR A 29 9.96 -8.82 -0.99
N GLU A 30 9.33 -8.79 0.18
CA GLU A 30 9.18 -9.91 1.08
C GLU A 30 8.27 -11.00 0.46
N GLN A 31 7.12 -10.60 -0.09
CA GLN A 31 6.22 -11.49 -0.83
C GLN A 31 6.88 -12.02 -2.10
N ALA A 32 7.66 -11.20 -2.83
CA ALA A 32 8.41 -11.66 -3.98
C ALA A 32 9.47 -12.71 -3.58
N ALA A 33 10.13 -12.50 -2.44
CA ALA A 33 11.14 -13.40 -1.92
C ALA A 33 10.55 -14.77 -1.58
N GLU A 34 9.40 -14.78 -0.93
CA GLU A 34 8.68 -16.01 -0.60
C GLU A 34 8.18 -16.72 -1.87
N HIS A 35 7.46 -16.00 -2.75
CA HIS A 35 6.85 -16.57 -3.94
C HIS A 35 7.89 -17.19 -4.90
N PHE A 36 9.03 -16.53 -5.10
CA PHE A 36 10.08 -16.97 -6.01
C PHE A 36 11.26 -17.66 -5.31
N ARG A 37 11.19 -17.89 -3.99
CA ARG A 37 12.28 -18.45 -3.17
C ARG A 37 13.62 -17.75 -3.43
N ASN A 38 13.60 -16.42 -3.46
CA ASN A 38 14.78 -15.59 -3.72
C ASN A 38 15.06 -14.69 -2.51
N PRO A 39 16.31 -14.59 -2.02
CA PRO A 39 16.60 -13.73 -0.88
C PRO A 39 16.23 -12.26 -1.13
N PRO A 40 15.56 -11.56 -0.18
CA PRO A 40 15.17 -10.16 -0.34
C PRO A 40 16.32 -9.23 -0.75
N ARG A 41 17.53 -9.48 -0.22
CA ARG A 41 18.76 -8.72 -0.57
C ARG A 41 19.08 -8.78 -2.06
N ARG A 42 18.87 -9.93 -2.70
CA ARG A 42 19.13 -10.13 -4.14
C ARG A 42 18.11 -9.36 -5.00
N ILE A 43 16.84 -9.39 -4.61
CA ILE A 43 15.76 -8.64 -5.29
C ILE A 43 16.01 -7.13 -5.17
N LYS A 44 16.37 -6.64 -3.97
CA LYS A 44 16.74 -5.22 -3.76
C LYS A 44 17.92 -4.79 -4.63
N ARG A 45 18.93 -5.65 -4.81
CA ARG A 45 20.07 -5.38 -5.70
C ARG A 45 19.61 -5.22 -7.15
N TRP A 46 18.73 -6.08 -7.65
CA TRP A 46 18.18 -5.98 -9.00
C TRP A 46 17.36 -4.71 -9.22
N LEU A 47 16.53 -4.33 -8.24
CA LEU A 47 15.76 -3.08 -8.26
C LEU A 47 16.67 -1.86 -8.36
N ARG A 48 17.71 -1.77 -7.52
CA ARG A 48 18.68 -0.66 -7.55
C ARG A 48 19.40 -0.56 -8.88
N ARG A 49 19.80 -1.70 -9.46
CA ARG A 49 20.44 -1.74 -10.79
C ARG A 49 19.53 -1.20 -11.89
N PHE A 50 18.24 -1.52 -11.85
CA PHE A 50 17.26 -1.00 -12.81
C PHE A 50 16.97 0.49 -12.60
N GLN A 51 16.92 0.96 -11.35
CA GLN A 51 16.78 2.38 -11.03
C GLN A 51 17.98 3.19 -11.52
N ALA A 52 19.21 2.65 -11.42
CA ALA A 52 20.43 3.31 -11.89
C ALA A 52 20.56 3.35 -13.43
N CYS A 53 19.94 2.42 -14.16
CA CYS A 53 19.98 2.37 -15.63
C CYS A 53 18.96 3.31 -16.33
N GLN A 54 18.49 4.37 -15.65
CA GLN A 54 17.43 5.29 -16.14
C GLN A 54 17.87 6.32 -17.19
N GLU A 55 18.86 6.04 -18.04
CA GLU A 55 19.44 7.07 -18.94
C GLU A 55 18.89 7.14 -20.37
N GLU A 56 17.98 6.26 -20.79
CA GLU A 56 17.32 6.42 -22.11
C GLU A 56 15.81 6.59 -21.95
N THR A 57 15.33 7.81 -22.21
CA THR A 57 13.92 8.18 -22.22
C THR A 57 13.21 7.47 -23.39
N LEU A 58 12.80 6.22 -23.17
CA LEU A 58 11.95 5.46 -24.10
C LEU A 58 10.46 5.86 -23.98
N GLU A 59 10.17 7.08 -23.49
CA GLU A 59 8.80 7.62 -23.42
C GLU A 59 8.20 7.71 -24.82
N GLY A 60 6.93 7.34 -24.96
CA GLY A 60 6.25 7.41 -26.26
C GLY A 60 6.70 6.34 -27.27
N LYS A 61 7.75 5.54 -26.99
CA LYS A 61 8.31 4.60 -27.97
C LYS A 61 7.46 3.34 -28.16
N TYR A 62 6.73 2.92 -27.13
CA TYR A 62 5.94 1.68 -27.14
C TYR A 62 4.44 1.92 -26.91
N LEU A 63 4.09 2.82 -25.98
CA LEU A 63 2.75 3.37 -25.77
C LEU A 63 2.83 4.88 -25.96
N SER A 64 1.76 5.50 -26.47
CA SER A 64 1.69 6.97 -26.47
C SER A 64 1.74 7.49 -25.03
N LEU A 65 2.28 8.69 -24.85
CA LEU A 65 2.43 9.29 -23.52
C LEU A 65 1.08 9.38 -22.79
N GLU A 66 0.01 9.75 -23.49
CA GLU A 66 -1.36 9.80 -22.94
C GLU A 66 -1.87 8.41 -22.51
N ALA A 67 -1.59 7.37 -23.31
CA ALA A 67 -1.98 6.00 -22.97
C ALA A 67 -1.22 5.47 -21.76
N GLU A 68 0.06 5.84 -21.64
CA GLU A 68 0.90 5.50 -20.49
C GLU A 68 0.43 6.22 -19.22
N GLU A 69 0.08 7.51 -19.30
CA GLU A 69 -0.50 8.28 -18.19
C GLU A 69 -1.83 7.66 -17.70
N LYS A 70 -2.72 7.24 -18.61
CA LYS A 70 -3.97 6.54 -18.25
C LYS A 70 -3.73 5.20 -17.56
N LEU A 71 -2.66 4.49 -17.93
CA LEU A 71 -2.29 3.25 -17.24
C LEU A 71 -1.75 3.54 -15.83
N ALA A 72 -0.94 4.59 -15.68
CA ALA A 72 -0.41 5.01 -14.38
C ALA A 72 -1.53 5.47 -13.43
N GLU A 73 -2.47 6.29 -13.93
CA GLU A 73 -3.70 6.66 -13.21
C GLU A 73 -4.46 5.42 -12.75
N TRP A 74 -4.68 4.44 -13.65
CA TRP A 74 -5.35 3.19 -13.27
C TRP A 74 -4.61 2.43 -12.15
N VAL A 75 -3.27 2.33 -12.20
CA VAL A 75 -2.51 1.65 -11.13
C VAL A 75 -2.70 2.37 -9.78
N LEU A 76 -2.72 3.70 -9.78
CA LEU A 76 -2.94 4.50 -8.56
C LEU A 76 -4.35 4.25 -8.01
N THR A 77 -5.39 4.38 -8.84
CA THR A 77 -6.78 4.13 -8.45
C THR A 77 -7.01 2.71 -7.93
N GLN A 78 -6.35 1.70 -8.52
CA GLN A 78 -6.50 0.33 -8.02
C GLN A 78 -5.93 0.16 -6.62
N ARG A 79 -4.84 0.86 -6.30
CA ARG A 79 -4.24 0.77 -4.96
C ARG A 79 -5.04 1.51 -3.91
N GLU A 80 -5.62 2.64 -4.27
CA GLU A 80 -6.55 3.39 -3.40
C GLU A 80 -7.71 2.49 -2.96
N GLN A 81 -8.28 1.73 -3.90
CA GLN A 81 -9.39 0.80 -3.65
C GLN A 81 -8.95 -0.56 -3.07
N GLN A 82 -7.70 -0.72 -2.62
CA GLN A 82 -7.15 -2.00 -2.14
C GLN A 82 -7.31 -3.17 -3.14
N LEU A 83 -7.35 -2.88 -4.44
CA LEU A 83 -7.46 -3.88 -5.50
C LEU A 83 -6.06 -4.32 -5.98
N PRO A 84 -5.87 -5.61 -6.31
CA PRO A 84 -4.56 -6.13 -6.66
C PRO A 84 -4.08 -5.63 -8.02
N VAL A 85 -2.90 -5.01 -8.02
CA VAL A 85 -2.09 -4.77 -9.21
C VAL A 85 -1.07 -5.89 -9.28
N ASN A 86 -1.19 -6.80 -10.25
CA ASN A 86 -0.26 -7.90 -10.46
C ASN A 86 0.12 -8.00 -11.94
N GLU A 87 1.00 -8.96 -12.28
CA GLU A 87 1.47 -9.18 -13.64
C GLU A 87 0.31 -9.32 -14.64
N GLU A 88 -0.70 -10.12 -14.30
CA GLU A 88 -1.84 -10.40 -15.16
C GLU A 88 -2.72 -9.16 -15.36
N THR A 89 -3.17 -8.53 -14.26
CA THR A 89 -4.07 -7.37 -14.33
C THR A 89 -3.42 -6.18 -15.01
N LEU A 90 -2.13 -5.95 -14.74
CA LEU A 90 -1.34 -4.92 -15.40
C LEU A 90 -1.22 -5.18 -16.91
N PHE A 91 -0.90 -6.41 -17.31
CA PHE A 91 -0.72 -6.75 -18.73
C PHE A 91 -2.04 -6.69 -19.50
N GLN A 92 -3.13 -7.18 -18.91
CA GLN A 92 -4.46 -7.09 -19.48
C GLN A 92 -4.88 -5.63 -19.68
N LYS A 93 -4.72 -4.78 -18.66
CA LYS A 93 -5.07 -3.35 -18.76
C LYS A 93 -4.21 -2.62 -19.79
N ALA A 94 -2.90 -2.82 -19.77
CA ALA A 94 -1.97 -2.19 -20.70
C ALA A 94 -2.28 -2.59 -22.16
N THR A 95 -2.57 -3.88 -22.39
CA THR A 95 -2.99 -4.37 -23.72
C THR A 95 -4.31 -3.76 -24.15
N LYS A 96 -5.30 -3.65 -23.25
CA LYS A 96 -6.61 -3.04 -23.56
C LYS A 96 -6.45 -1.57 -23.97
N ILE A 97 -5.64 -0.80 -23.26
CA ILE A 97 -5.34 0.59 -23.61
C ILE A 97 -4.60 0.66 -24.95
N GLY A 98 -3.57 -0.17 -25.13
CA GLY A 98 -2.73 -0.18 -26.32
C GLY A 98 -3.40 -0.70 -27.60
N ARG A 99 -4.51 -1.46 -27.50
CA ARG A 99 -5.34 -1.83 -28.67
C ARG A 99 -5.98 -0.64 -29.37
N SER A 100 -6.08 0.50 -28.69
CA SER A 100 -6.63 1.74 -29.25
C SER A 100 -5.58 2.52 -30.08
N LEU A 101 -4.35 1.99 -30.20
CA LEU A 101 -3.25 2.60 -30.94
C LEU A 101 -2.99 1.88 -32.26
N ASP A 102 -2.66 2.64 -33.30
CA ASP A 102 -2.22 2.11 -34.59
C ASP A 102 -0.90 1.33 -34.45
N GLY A 103 -0.89 0.07 -34.91
CA GLY A 103 0.31 -0.79 -34.90
C GLY A 103 0.36 -1.84 -33.79
N GLY A 104 -0.54 -1.78 -32.80
CA GLY A 104 -0.68 -2.80 -31.75
C GLY A 104 0.46 -2.78 -30.72
N PHE A 105 0.11 -2.59 -29.45
CA PHE A 105 1.06 -2.64 -28.35
C PHE A 105 1.30 -4.09 -27.88
N LYS A 106 2.56 -4.53 -27.86
CA LYS A 106 2.99 -5.79 -27.23
C LYS A 106 3.81 -5.50 -25.98
N ILE A 107 3.26 -5.85 -24.82
CA ILE A 107 3.92 -5.66 -23.53
C ILE A 107 5.11 -6.61 -23.36
N SER A 108 6.20 -6.10 -22.77
CA SER A 108 7.35 -6.88 -22.33
C SER A 108 7.59 -6.65 -20.83
N TYR A 109 8.23 -7.60 -20.14
CA TYR A 109 8.58 -7.42 -18.72
C TYR A 109 9.53 -6.25 -18.50
N GLU A 110 10.48 -6.04 -19.42
CA GLU A 110 11.43 -4.94 -19.31
C GLU A 110 10.72 -3.59 -19.40
N TRP A 111 9.75 -3.47 -20.32
CA TRP A 111 8.90 -2.29 -20.42
C TRP A 111 8.06 -2.11 -19.15
N ALA A 112 7.41 -3.17 -18.64
CA ALA A 112 6.55 -3.10 -17.47
C ALA A 112 7.31 -2.69 -16.20
N VAL A 113 8.52 -3.23 -16.00
CA VAL A 113 9.41 -2.82 -14.89
C VAL A 113 9.80 -1.35 -15.03
N ARG A 114 10.19 -0.90 -16.24
CA ARG A 114 10.52 0.52 -16.47
C ARG A 114 9.32 1.44 -16.28
N PHE A 115 8.15 1.05 -16.74
CA PHE A 115 6.89 1.79 -16.54
C PHE A 115 6.62 2.01 -15.05
N MET A 116 6.64 0.93 -14.25
CA MET A 116 6.41 1.00 -12.80
C MET A 116 7.44 1.89 -12.08
N LEU A 117 8.70 1.85 -12.52
CA LEU A 117 9.77 2.66 -11.92
C LEU A 117 9.70 4.14 -12.33
N ARG A 118 9.44 4.45 -13.60
CA ARG A 118 9.35 5.84 -14.11
C ARG A 118 8.18 6.60 -13.51
N HIS A 119 7.04 5.94 -13.33
CA HIS A 119 5.85 6.55 -12.72
C HIS A 119 5.83 6.39 -11.19
N HIS A 120 6.93 5.91 -10.59
CA HIS A 120 7.06 5.73 -9.14
C HIS A 120 5.94 4.90 -8.50
N LEU A 121 5.40 3.93 -9.25
CA LEU A 121 4.27 3.10 -8.86
C LEU A 121 4.71 1.93 -7.99
N SER A 122 5.64 2.10 -7.05
CA SER A 122 6.00 1.03 -6.10
C SER A 122 5.06 1.05 -4.89
N ALA A 123 4.57 -0.10 -4.43
CA ALA A 123 3.57 -0.16 -3.36
C ALA A 123 4.05 0.36 -1.99
N GLN A 124 5.37 0.48 -1.79
CA GLN A 124 5.99 0.88 -0.52
C GLN A 124 6.80 2.19 -0.61
N ALA A 125 6.53 3.05 -1.60
CA ALA A 125 7.26 4.33 -1.74
C ALA A 125 7.16 5.16 -0.43
N ARG A 126 8.29 5.50 0.20
CA ARG A 126 8.34 6.28 1.46
C ARG A 126 8.26 7.79 1.26
N ARG A 127 8.42 8.25 0.01
CA ARG A 127 8.34 9.66 -0.40
C ARG A 127 7.35 9.81 -1.55
N ALA A 128 6.18 9.16 -1.45
CA ALA A 128 5.14 9.18 -2.48
C ALA A 128 4.67 10.62 -2.77
N VAL A 129 4.53 11.45 -1.73
CA VAL A 129 4.10 12.86 -1.89
C VAL A 129 5.05 13.71 -2.73
N ALA A 130 6.32 13.31 -2.81
CA ALA A 130 7.35 14.01 -3.60
C ALA A 130 7.40 13.56 -5.06
N GLN A 131 6.80 12.41 -5.40
CA GLN A 131 6.87 11.87 -6.76
C GLN A 131 5.88 12.57 -7.66
N PRO A 132 6.17 12.83 -8.94
CA PRO A 132 5.19 13.40 -9.86
C PRO A 132 4.00 12.43 -10.08
N LEU A 133 2.77 12.95 -10.15
CA LEU A 133 1.62 12.19 -10.65
C LEU A 133 1.52 12.34 -12.18
N PRO A 134 0.73 11.48 -12.85
CA PRO A 134 0.33 11.71 -14.24
C PRO A 134 -0.28 13.11 -14.39
N LYS A 135 -0.04 13.80 -15.51
CA LYS A 135 -0.37 15.24 -15.65
C LYS A 135 -1.83 15.58 -15.35
N GLY A 136 -2.77 14.76 -15.81
CA GLY A 136 -4.21 14.97 -15.54
C GLY A 136 -4.57 14.82 -14.07
N VAL A 137 -3.94 13.86 -13.39
CA VAL A 137 -4.11 13.58 -11.97
C VAL A 137 -3.50 14.72 -11.14
N GLU A 138 -2.30 15.19 -11.50
CA GLU A 138 -1.62 16.31 -10.84
C GLU A 138 -2.44 17.61 -10.91
N GLY A 139 -3.05 17.92 -12.06
CA GLY A 139 -3.94 19.08 -12.20
C GLY A 139 -5.20 18.99 -11.32
N SER A 140 -5.74 17.79 -11.16
CA SER A 140 -6.89 17.52 -10.29
C SER A 140 -6.50 17.66 -8.81
N ALA A 141 -5.34 17.15 -8.41
CA ALA A 141 -4.79 17.33 -7.06
C ALA A 141 -4.56 18.81 -6.73
N GLY A 142 -4.00 19.59 -7.65
CA GLY A 142 -3.79 21.03 -7.46
C GLY A 142 -5.11 21.79 -7.25
N SER A 143 -6.13 21.48 -8.06
CA SER A 143 -7.46 22.09 -7.94
C SER A 143 -8.14 21.75 -6.60
N PHE A 144 -7.98 20.51 -6.12
CA PHE A 144 -8.46 20.07 -4.82
C PHE A 144 -7.77 20.82 -3.68
N ILE A 145 -6.43 20.90 -3.69
CA ILE A 145 -5.66 21.60 -2.65
C ILE A 145 -6.10 23.07 -2.57
N GLU A 146 -6.19 23.75 -3.71
CA GLU A 146 -6.62 25.15 -3.77
C GLU A 146 -8.03 25.34 -3.20
N PHE A 147 -8.96 24.44 -3.55
CA PHE A 147 -10.32 24.46 -3.03
C PHE A 147 -10.35 24.28 -1.51
N VAL A 148 -9.70 23.24 -0.98
CA VAL A 148 -9.69 22.89 0.45
C VAL A 148 -9.09 24.03 1.27
N GLN A 149 -7.90 24.49 0.91
CA GLN A 149 -7.21 25.57 1.64
C GLN A 149 -8.02 26.87 1.62
N ARG A 150 -8.65 27.19 0.47
CA ARG A 150 -9.54 28.36 0.37
C ARG A 150 -10.74 28.24 1.29
N GLN A 151 -11.39 27.08 1.35
CA GLN A 151 -12.55 26.86 2.21
C GLN A 151 -12.18 26.92 3.69
N ILE A 152 -11.06 26.28 4.10
CA ILE A 152 -10.54 26.34 5.46
C ILE A 152 -10.30 27.79 5.88
N HIS A 153 -9.63 28.58 5.03
CA HIS A 153 -9.33 29.98 5.32
C HIS A 153 -10.58 30.88 5.32
N THR A 154 -11.46 30.72 4.34
CA THR A 154 -12.64 31.60 4.17
C THR A 154 -13.69 31.38 5.25
N GLN A 155 -13.85 30.14 5.71
CA GLN A 155 -14.84 29.76 6.71
C GLN A 155 -14.29 29.76 8.14
N ASP A 156 -12.99 30.00 8.31
CA ASP A 156 -12.28 29.94 9.60
C ASP A 156 -12.57 28.62 10.35
N LEU A 157 -12.35 27.50 9.65
CA LEU A 157 -12.72 26.19 10.17
C LEU A 157 -11.82 25.81 11.37
N PRO A 158 -12.40 25.43 12.52
CA PRO A 158 -11.60 24.96 13.64
C PRO A 158 -10.95 23.62 13.29
N LEU A 159 -9.70 23.42 13.73
CA LEU A 159 -8.93 22.21 13.41
C LEU A 159 -9.63 20.92 13.88
N ALA A 160 -10.34 20.96 15.00
CA ALA A 160 -11.17 19.86 15.51
C ALA A 160 -12.38 19.51 14.62
N MET A 161 -12.70 20.33 13.62
CA MET A 161 -13.78 20.11 12.66
C MET A 161 -13.28 19.89 11.23
N ILE A 162 -11.97 19.75 11.03
CA ILE A 162 -11.37 19.32 9.77
C ILE A 162 -10.94 17.87 9.98
N ALA A 163 -11.69 16.94 9.39
CA ALA A 163 -11.45 15.51 9.52
C ALA A 163 -10.94 14.92 8.21
N ALA A 164 -10.14 13.88 8.30
CA ALA A 164 -9.85 12.96 7.21
C ALA A 164 -10.40 11.58 7.57
N VAL A 165 -11.16 10.97 6.66
CA VAL A 165 -11.76 9.64 6.81
C VAL A 165 -11.40 8.77 5.62
N ASP A 166 -11.16 7.48 5.89
CA ASP A 166 -10.86 6.48 4.87
C ASP A 166 -11.05 5.07 5.45
N GLU A 167 -11.35 4.12 4.57
CA GLU A 167 -11.60 2.71 4.87
C GLU A 167 -10.33 1.86 4.73
N LEU A 168 -10.22 0.86 5.60
CA LEU A 168 -9.24 -0.22 5.51
C LEU A 168 -9.97 -1.56 5.57
N SER A 169 -10.11 -2.19 4.42
CA SER A 169 -10.65 -3.54 4.28
C SER A 169 -9.60 -4.59 4.61
N LEU A 170 -9.98 -5.54 5.46
CA LEU A 170 -9.22 -6.73 5.84
C LEU A 170 -9.87 -7.96 5.20
N PHE A 171 -9.06 -8.77 4.52
CA PHE A 171 -9.46 -10.02 3.90
C PHE A 171 -8.81 -11.19 4.62
N LEU A 172 -9.58 -12.23 4.93
CA LEU A 172 -9.08 -13.42 5.59
C LEU A 172 -9.23 -14.63 4.66
N ASP A 173 -8.10 -15.20 4.24
CA ASP A 173 -8.06 -16.42 3.45
C ASP A 173 -8.08 -17.64 4.38
N VAL A 174 -9.25 -18.29 4.48
CA VAL A 174 -9.47 -19.46 5.35
C VAL A 174 -8.68 -20.68 4.89
N GLU A 175 -8.40 -20.81 3.58
CA GLU A 175 -7.61 -21.92 3.05
C GLU A 175 -6.14 -21.76 3.43
N VAL A 176 -5.60 -20.53 3.33
CA VAL A 176 -4.24 -20.21 3.76
C VAL A 176 -4.11 -20.29 5.28
N LEU A 177 -5.14 -19.91 6.04
CA LEU A 177 -5.16 -20.04 7.50
C LEU A 177 -5.08 -21.51 7.95
N GLY A 178 -5.68 -22.42 7.19
CA GLY A 178 -5.60 -23.87 7.47
C GLY A 178 -4.27 -24.53 7.09
N SER A 179 -3.35 -23.79 6.45
CA SER A 179 -2.07 -24.31 5.96
C SER A 179 -0.94 -24.02 6.94
N ASP A 180 -0.30 -25.05 7.49
CA ASP A 180 0.76 -24.90 8.52
C ASP A 180 1.91 -23.98 8.10
N ASP A 181 2.38 -24.10 6.86
CA ASP A 181 3.53 -23.32 6.39
C ASP A 181 3.19 -21.88 5.95
N ARG A 182 1.90 -21.51 5.89
CA ARG A 182 1.46 -20.26 5.23
C ARG A 182 0.47 -19.42 6.01
N LYS A 183 0.11 -19.79 7.25
CA LYS A 183 -0.83 -19.05 8.12
C LYS A 183 -0.50 -17.56 8.22
N GLU A 184 0.79 -17.21 8.17
CA GLU A 184 1.27 -15.83 8.25
C GLU A 184 0.83 -14.92 7.07
N ASN A 185 0.31 -15.50 5.98
CA ASN A 185 -0.18 -14.78 4.80
C ASN A 185 -1.72 -14.81 4.65
N ALA A 186 -2.43 -15.37 5.64
CA ALA A 186 -3.88 -15.50 5.60
C ALA A 186 -4.62 -14.17 5.73
N LEU A 187 -4.10 -13.23 6.54
CA LEU A 187 -4.63 -11.88 6.61
C LEU A 187 -4.04 -11.00 5.51
N GLN A 188 -4.91 -10.44 4.69
CA GLN A 188 -4.55 -9.57 3.58
C GLN A 188 -5.28 -8.23 3.67
N THR A 189 -4.68 -7.22 3.07
CA THR A 189 -5.23 -5.85 2.96
C THR A 189 -5.36 -5.43 1.51
N VAL A 190 -5.35 -6.41 0.61
CA VAL A 190 -5.58 -6.24 -0.83
C VAL A 190 -6.38 -7.47 -1.24
N GLY A 191 -7.51 -7.28 -1.90
CA GLY A 191 -8.43 -8.37 -2.19
C GLY A 191 -9.41 -8.01 -3.30
N THR A 192 -10.10 -9.03 -3.84
CA THR A 192 -11.18 -8.86 -4.83
C THR A 192 -12.50 -9.46 -4.37
N GLY A 193 -12.49 -10.15 -3.23
CA GLY A 193 -13.68 -10.75 -2.62
C GLY A 193 -14.34 -9.80 -1.64
N GLU A 194 -15.30 -10.33 -0.89
CA GLU A 194 -15.92 -9.59 0.21
C GLU A 194 -14.93 -9.49 1.38
N PRO A 195 -14.79 -8.32 2.02
CA PRO A 195 -13.94 -8.15 3.18
C PRO A 195 -14.45 -9.01 4.35
N TRP A 196 -13.51 -9.55 5.11
CA TRP A 196 -13.78 -10.20 6.39
C TRP A 196 -14.17 -9.15 7.43
N CYS A 197 -13.52 -7.99 7.36
CA CYS A 197 -13.82 -6.84 8.20
C CYS A 197 -13.44 -5.53 7.49
N ASP A 198 -14.29 -4.52 7.59
CA ASP A 198 -13.96 -3.15 7.19
C ASP A 198 -13.67 -2.30 8.43
N VAL A 199 -12.65 -1.46 8.35
CA VAL A 199 -12.24 -0.55 9.42
C VAL A 199 -12.29 0.87 8.88
N VAL A 200 -13.21 1.69 9.38
CA VAL A 200 -13.27 3.11 9.02
C VAL A 200 -12.46 3.91 10.04
N LEU A 201 -11.39 4.53 9.57
CA LEU A 201 -10.47 5.34 10.37
C LEU A 201 -10.78 6.81 10.16
N ALA A 202 -10.74 7.61 11.23
CA ALA A 202 -10.90 9.05 11.13
C ALA A 202 -9.94 9.80 12.07
N ILE A 203 -9.27 10.80 11.51
CA ILE A 203 -8.32 11.67 12.22
C ILE A 203 -8.73 13.13 12.03
N LEU A 204 -8.37 13.97 12.99
CA LEU A 204 -8.68 15.40 12.99
C LEU A 204 -7.41 16.23 12.84
N ALA A 205 -7.56 17.41 12.23
CA ALA A 205 -6.46 18.32 11.97
C ALA A 205 -5.88 18.95 13.25
N ASP A 206 -6.54 18.82 14.40
CA ASP A 206 -6.02 19.21 15.71
C ASP A 206 -5.11 18.14 16.34
N GLY A 207 -4.98 16.98 15.70
CA GLY A 207 -4.16 15.86 16.16
C GLY A 207 -4.97 14.74 16.80
N SER A 208 -6.26 14.92 17.04
CA SER A 208 -7.11 13.90 17.66
C SER A 208 -7.42 12.75 16.71
N VAL A 209 -7.64 11.57 17.27
CA VAL A 209 -8.10 10.37 16.55
C VAL A 209 -9.52 10.05 17.03
N LEU A 210 -10.45 9.89 16.10
CA LEU A 210 -11.82 9.48 16.43
C LEU A 210 -11.90 7.96 16.63
N PRO A 211 -12.90 7.46 17.37
CA PRO A 211 -13.12 6.02 17.50
C PRO A 211 -13.27 5.35 16.12
N ALA A 212 -12.54 4.25 15.90
CA ALA A 212 -12.64 3.50 14.66
C ALA A 212 -13.96 2.70 14.61
N LEU A 213 -14.65 2.73 13.47
CA LEU A 213 -15.78 1.85 13.25
C LEU A 213 -15.29 0.56 12.58
N VAL A 214 -15.53 -0.57 13.22
CA VAL A 214 -15.17 -1.90 12.73
C VAL A 214 -16.46 -2.63 12.35
N LEU A 215 -16.59 -2.97 11.08
CA LEU A 215 -17.74 -3.68 10.52
C LEU A 215 -17.33 -5.11 10.16
N TYR A 216 -17.76 -6.06 10.98
CA TYR A 216 -17.39 -7.46 10.85
C TYR A 216 -18.45 -8.26 10.07
N ARG A 217 -17.99 -9.01 9.07
CA ARG A 217 -18.82 -9.96 8.32
C ARG A 217 -18.89 -11.29 9.06
N GLY A 218 -19.87 -11.42 9.94
CA GLY A 218 -20.10 -12.66 10.68
C GLY A 218 -21.10 -12.50 11.81
N ARG A 219 -21.25 -13.58 12.59
CA ARG A 219 -22.00 -13.54 13.85
C ARG A 219 -21.02 -13.39 14.99
N VAL A 220 -21.26 -12.43 15.88
CA VAL A 220 -20.52 -12.31 17.13
C VAL A 220 -21.38 -12.91 18.23
N ARG A 221 -20.91 -13.97 18.88
CA ARG A 221 -21.68 -14.63 19.96
C ARG A 221 -21.62 -13.84 21.27
N ALA A 222 -20.49 -13.18 21.53
CA ALA A 222 -20.29 -12.07 22.47
C ALA A 222 -18.81 -11.66 22.39
N PRO A 223 -18.44 -10.43 21.97
CA PRO A 223 -17.04 -10.01 22.05
C PRO A 223 -16.71 -9.85 23.54
N ALA A 224 -15.66 -10.50 24.02
CA ALA A 224 -15.35 -10.56 25.46
C ALA A 224 -15.08 -9.17 26.07
N SER A 225 -14.58 -8.23 25.27
CA SER A 225 -14.50 -6.79 25.56
C SER A 225 -14.09 -6.03 24.28
N VAL A 226 -14.91 -5.09 23.81
CA VAL A 226 -14.53 -4.18 22.72
C VAL A 226 -13.78 -2.98 23.33
N PRO A 227 -12.55 -2.65 22.88
CA PRO A 227 -11.82 -1.49 23.37
C PRO A 227 -12.61 -0.18 23.19
N GLU A 228 -12.43 0.79 24.10
CA GLU A 228 -13.18 2.06 24.07
C GLU A 228 -12.95 2.90 22.80
N SER A 229 -11.77 2.77 22.19
CA SER A 229 -11.41 3.43 20.92
C SER A 229 -12.06 2.78 19.69
N ILE A 230 -12.86 1.72 19.86
CA ILE A 230 -13.48 0.97 18.77
C ILE A 230 -14.99 0.84 18.95
N LEU A 231 -15.72 1.11 17.88
CA LEU A 231 -17.13 0.73 17.73
C LEU A 231 -17.21 -0.51 16.85
N LEU A 232 -17.78 -1.60 17.36
CA LEU A 232 -17.96 -2.84 16.61
C LEU A 232 -19.42 -3.00 16.17
N GLU A 233 -19.62 -3.21 14.88
CA GLU A 233 -20.89 -3.63 14.28
C GLU A 233 -20.67 -4.96 13.55
N ALA A 234 -21.62 -5.90 13.67
CA ALA A 234 -21.49 -7.23 13.08
C ALA A 234 -22.78 -7.66 12.37
N LYS A 235 -22.61 -8.14 11.13
CA LYS A 235 -23.71 -8.60 10.27
C LYS A 235 -23.25 -9.80 9.45
N GLU A 236 -24.00 -10.90 9.52
CA GLU A 236 -23.64 -12.17 8.85
C GLU A 236 -23.55 -12.03 7.32
N GLY A 237 -24.43 -11.23 6.72
CA GLY A 237 -24.41 -10.95 5.27
C GLY A 237 -23.42 -9.87 4.85
N GLY A 238 -22.63 -9.34 5.79
CA GLY A 238 -21.77 -8.18 5.57
C GLY A 238 -22.55 -6.89 5.34
N TYR A 239 -21.82 -5.86 4.97
CA TYR A 239 -22.33 -4.52 4.69
C TYR A 239 -22.06 -4.19 3.23
N SER A 240 -22.97 -3.46 2.58
CA SER A 240 -22.62 -2.81 1.32
C SER A 240 -21.75 -1.58 1.58
N ASP A 241 -20.96 -1.18 0.59
CA ASP A 241 -20.11 0.01 0.67
C ASP A 241 -20.89 1.27 1.13
N ASP A 242 -22.16 1.44 0.72
CA ASP A 242 -23.02 2.54 1.19
C ASP A 242 -23.36 2.43 2.70
N GLU A 243 -23.69 1.22 3.19
CA GLU A 243 -24.05 0.99 4.60
C GLU A 243 -22.87 1.28 5.53
N VAL A 244 -21.64 1.00 5.08
CA VAL A 244 -20.40 1.24 5.85
C VAL A 244 -20.28 2.72 6.21
N MET A 245 -20.39 3.60 5.21
CA MET A 245 -20.22 5.04 5.44
C MET A 245 -21.42 5.71 6.11
N GLU A 246 -22.63 5.21 5.87
CA GLU A 246 -23.82 5.65 6.60
C GLU A 246 -23.71 5.38 8.10
N LEU A 247 -23.28 4.17 8.47
CA LEU A 247 -23.06 3.80 9.85
C LEU A 247 -21.96 4.64 10.49
N TRP A 248 -20.85 4.85 9.79
CA TRP A 248 -19.77 5.71 10.29
C TRP A 248 -20.25 7.15 10.51
N ALA A 249 -20.90 7.75 9.50
CA ALA A 249 -21.39 9.12 9.58
C ALA A 249 -22.36 9.30 10.76
N SER A 250 -23.29 8.37 10.94
CA SER A 250 -24.27 8.40 12.03
C SER A 250 -23.67 8.15 13.42
N ARG A 251 -22.78 7.15 13.54
CA ARG A 251 -22.29 6.68 14.85
C ARG A 251 -21.06 7.42 15.36
N VAL A 252 -20.21 7.91 14.45
CA VAL A 252 -18.95 8.58 14.77
C VAL A 252 -19.06 10.07 14.49
N TRP A 253 -19.23 10.46 13.22
CA TRP A 253 -19.15 11.87 12.83
C TRP A 253 -20.26 12.73 13.45
N HIS A 254 -21.51 12.29 13.39
CA HIS A 254 -22.63 13.04 13.95
C HIS A 254 -22.46 13.31 15.45
N LYS A 255 -21.98 12.31 16.20
CA LYS A 255 -21.73 12.47 17.65
C LYS A 255 -20.59 13.45 17.93
N HIS A 256 -19.50 13.36 17.17
CA HIS A 256 -18.38 14.29 17.28
C HIS A 256 -18.83 15.72 16.97
N ALA A 257 -19.47 15.92 15.81
CA ALA A 257 -19.93 17.23 15.37
C ALA A 257 -20.98 17.85 16.31
N ALA A 258 -21.84 17.04 16.93
CA ALA A 258 -22.84 17.52 17.90
C ALA A 258 -22.21 18.11 19.18
N CYS A 259 -20.98 17.69 19.53
CA CYS A 259 -20.22 18.23 20.66
C CYS A 259 -19.42 19.50 20.29
N GLN A 260 -19.39 19.86 19.00
CA GLN A 260 -18.63 20.98 18.48
C GLN A 260 -19.55 22.10 18.01
N SER A 261 -19.02 23.31 17.89
CA SER A 261 -19.76 24.45 17.33
C SER A 261 -19.10 24.92 16.04
N GLY A 262 -19.89 25.10 14.99
CA GLY A 262 -19.44 25.75 13.76
C GLY A 262 -19.52 24.84 12.54
N LYS A 263 -18.84 25.28 11.47
CA LYS A 263 -18.75 24.54 10.22
C LYS A 263 -17.60 23.55 10.29
N GLY A 264 -17.74 22.45 9.58
CA GLY A 264 -16.68 21.45 9.43
C GLY A 264 -16.35 21.15 7.99
N MET A 265 -15.28 20.41 7.80
CA MET A 265 -14.90 19.81 6.53
C MET A 265 -14.49 18.36 6.76
N LEU A 266 -14.93 17.49 5.85
CA LEU A 266 -14.54 16.09 5.84
C LEU A 266 -13.77 15.81 4.56
N VAL A 267 -12.52 15.41 4.67
CA VAL A 267 -11.66 14.95 3.57
C VAL A 267 -11.82 13.45 3.44
N LEU A 268 -12.33 13.02 2.28
CA LEU A 268 -12.65 11.62 1.98
C LEU A 268 -12.21 11.31 0.54
N ASP A 269 -12.02 10.04 0.21
CA ASP A 269 -11.71 9.66 -1.17
C ASP A 269 -12.95 9.76 -2.10
N CYS A 270 -12.72 9.56 -3.41
CA CYS A 270 -13.77 9.62 -4.43
C CYS A 270 -14.52 8.31 -4.65
N HIS A 271 -14.41 7.34 -3.75
CA HIS A 271 -15.20 6.13 -3.86
C HIS A 271 -16.68 6.47 -3.80
N ARG A 272 -17.44 5.86 -4.72
CA ARG A 272 -18.78 6.36 -5.11
C ARG A 272 -19.79 6.32 -3.97
N THR A 273 -19.54 5.48 -2.99
CA THR A 273 -20.45 5.16 -1.88
C THR A 273 -20.32 6.12 -0.71
N HIS A 274 -19.25 6.93 -0.66
CA HIS A 274 -19.05 7.88 0.43
C HIS A 274 -19.94 9.11 0.35
N LEU A 275 -20.74 9.23 -0.72
CA LEU A 275 -21.64 10.34 -1.01
C LEU A 275 -23.09 9.88 -1.18
N SER A 276 -23.52 8.83 -0.48
CA SER A 276 -24.93 8.44 -0.44
C SER A 276 -25.81 9.59 0.09
N GLU A 277 -27.11 9.57 -0.22
CA GLU A 277 -28.02 10.65 0.20
C GLU A 277 -28.08 10.77 1.72
N GLU A 278 -28.01 9.63 2.41
CA GLU A 278 -27.98 9.48 3.86
C GLU A 278 -26.71 10.09 4.47
N VAL A 279 -25.53 9.81 3.89
CA VAL A 279 -24.27 10.42 4.35
C VAL A 279 -24.33 11.94 4.15
N LEU A 280 -24.76 12.41 2.97
CA LEU A 280 -24.89 13.84 2.69
C LEU A 280 -25.90 14.52 3.61
N ALA A 281 -26.99 13.85 3.98
CA ALA A 281 -27.95 14.36 4.95
C ALA A 281 -27.31 14.54 6.35
N VAL A 282 -26.51 13.58 6.80
CA VAL A 282 -25.77 13.70 8.06
C VAL A 282 -24.78 14.86 8.01
N LEU A 283 -23.95 14.95 6.95
CA LEU A 283 -22.98 16.04 6.79
C LEU A 283 -23.66 17.41 6.74
N SER A 284 -24.78 17.52 6.02
CA SER A 284 -25.56 18.76 5.95
C SER A 284 -26.14 19.14 7.32
N SER A 285 -26.65 18.18 8.10
CA SER A 285 -27.18 18.44 9.45
C SER A 285 -26.11 18.93 10.42
N SER A 286 -24.86 18.49 10.20
CA SER A 286 -23.68 18.86 10.99
C SER A 286 -22.91 20.06 10.40
N SER A 287 -23.46 20.79 9.42
CA SER A 287 -22.77 21.90 8.74
C SER A 287 -21.36 21.55 8.23
N THR A 288 -21.20 20.32 7.75
CA THR A 288 -19.92 19.76 7.30
C THR A 288 -19.87 19.73 5.78
N LEU A 289 -18.79 20.28 5.21
CA LEU A 289 -18.52 20.26 3.77
C LEU A 289 -17.70 19.00 3.40
N PRO A 290 -18.20 18.10 2.54
CA PRO A 290 -17.37 17.03 1.98
C PRO A 290 -16.35 17.60 0.98
N ALA A 291 -15.09 17.22 1.16
CA ALA A 291 -13.97 17.51 0.28
C ALA A 291 -13.44 16.19 -0.29
N VAL A 292 -13.82 15.91 -1.54
CA VAL A 292 -13.57 14.63 -2.19
C VAL A 292 -12.21 14.63 -2.90
N VAL A 293 -11.30 13.78 -2.45
CA VAL A 293 -9.98 13.57 -3.05
C VAL A 293 -10.15 12.92 -4.43
N PRO A 294 -9.64 13.52 -5.52
CA PRO A 294 -9.75 12.93 -6.85
C PRO A 294 -9.05 11.57 -6.97
N ALA A 295 -9.52 10.73 -7.89
CA ALA A 295 -8.95 9.41 -8.15
C ALA A 295 -7.46 9.51 -8.55
N GLY A 296 -6.65 8.62 -8.00
CA GLY A 296 -5.21 8.55 -8.21
C GLY A 296 -4.40 9.54 -7.36
N CYS A 297 -5.03 10.32 -6.48
CA CYS A 297 -4.37 11.34 -5.70
C CYS A 297 -4.17 11.00 -4.20
N SER A 298 -4.76 9.94 -3.66
CA SER A 298 -4.80 9.74 -2.19
C SER A 298 -3.41 9.63 -1.57
N SER A 299 -2.48 8.95 -2.26
CA SER A 299 -1.07 8.85 -1.83
C SER A 299 -0.32 10.19 -1.69
N LYS A 300 -0.90 11.29 -2.18
CA LYS A 300 -0.40 12.66 -2.07
C LYS A 300 -1.19 13.57 -1.16
N ILE A 301 -2.52 13.51 -1.22
CA ILE A 301 -3.40 14.55 -0.67
C ILE A 301 -4.47 14.03 0.30
N GLN A 302 -4.45 12.73 0.62
CA GLN A 302 -5.29 12.16 1.69
C GLN A 302 -4.43 11.96 2.95
N PRO A 303 -4.62 12.75 4.03
CA PRO A 303 -3.88 12.64 5.29
C PRO A 303 -3.73 11.21 5.85
N LEU A 304 -4.75 10.36 5.71
CA LEU A 304 -4.67 8.96 6.16
C LEU A 304 -3.69 8.13 5.30
N ASP A 305 -3.74 8.26 3.98
CA ASP A 305 -2.94 7.46 3.04
C ASP A 305 -1.48 7.90 2.94
N VAL A 306 -1.17 9.18 3.22
CA VAL A 306 0.23 9.63 3.18
C VAL A 306 1.09 8.92 4.22
N CYS A 307 0.53 8.47 5.34
CA CYS A 307 1.29 7.73 6.34
C CYS A 307 0.46 6.79 7.23
N ILE A 308 -0.57 7.31 7.90
CA ILE A 308 -1.21 6.65 9.05
C ILE A 308 -1.80 5.29 8.68
N LYS A 309 -2.65 5.22 7.63
CA LYS A 309 -3.30 3.98 7.17
C LYS A 309 -2.27 2.92 6.79
N ARG A 310 -1.18 3.31 6.12
CA ARG A 310 -0.06 2.41 5.80
C ARG A 310 0.59 1.84 7.06
N THR A 311 0.84 2.67 8.07
CA THR A 311 1.51 2.25 9.30
C THR A 311 0.62 1.30 10.10
N VAL A 312 -0.69 1.60 10.22
CA VAL A 312 -1.69 0.70 10.83
C VAL A 312 -1.73 -0.64 10.09
N LYS A 313 -1.82 -0.63 8.77
CA LYS A 313 -1.78 -1.85 7.93
C LYS A 313 -0.53 -2.70 8.19
N ASN A 314 0.65 -2.07 8.24
CA ASN A 314 1.90 -2.79 8.47
C ASN A 314 1.98 -3.36 9.90
N PHE A 315 1.42 -2.65 10.87
CA PHE A 315 1.32 -3.10 12.26
C PHE A 315 0.41 -4.33 12.40
N LEU A 316 -0.77 -4.30 11.81
CA LEU A 316 -1.68 -5.45 11.78
C LEU A 316 -1.03 -6.66 11.12
N HIS A 317 -0.34 -6.49 10.00
CA HIS A 317 0.41 -7.57 9.38
C HIS A 317 1.53 -8.10 10.29
N LYS A 318 2.30 -7.23 10.96
CA LYS A 318 3.34 -7.67 11.89
C LYS A 318 2.76 -8.55 13.00
N LYS A 319 1.73 -8.04 13.70
CA LYS A 319 1.05 -8.76 14.79
C LYS A 319 0.43 -10.07 14.31
N TRP A 320 -0.17 -10.06 13.12
CA TRP A 320 -0.69 -11.28 12.50
C TRP A 320 0.41 -12.32 12.29
N LYS A 321 1.56 -11.93 11.73
CA LYS A 321 2.69 -12.85 11.50
C LYS A 321 3.24 -13.42 12.81
N GLU A 322 3.34 -12.61 13.85
CA GLU A 322 3.76 -13.06 15.19
C GLU A 322 2.76 -14.07 15.75
N GLN A 323 1.46 -13.73 15.73
CA GLN A 323 0.41 -14.61 16.22
C GLN A 323 0.33 -15.92 15.43
N ALA A 324 0.44 -15.87 14.10
CA ALA A 324 0.35 -17.04 13.23
C ALA A 324 1.43 -18.09 13.52
N ARG A 325 2.60 -17.69 14.04
CA ARG A 325 3.67 -18.61 14.47
C ARG A 325 3.35 -19.34 15.76
N GLU A 326 2.52 -18.74 16.61
CA GLU A 326 2.10 -19.30 17.89
C GLU A 326 0.77 -20.08 17.79
N MET A 327 0.02 -19.90 16.71
CA MET A 327 -1.23 -20.63 16.47
C MET A 327 -0.97 -22.13 16.28
N ALA A 328 -1.45 -22.94 17.22
CA ALA A 328 -1.51 -24.40 17.07
C ALA A 328 -2.49 -24.83 15.96
N ASP A 329 -2.41 -26.08 15.50
CA ASP A 329 -3.21 -26.65 14.39
C ASP A 329 -4.73 -26.77 14.65
N SER A 330 -5.21 -26.26 15.78
CA SER A 330 -6.64 -26.17 16.04
C SER A 330 -7.30 -25.09 15.18
N THR A 331 -8.45 -25.41 14.62
CA THR A 331 -9.37 -24.45 13.95
C THR A 331 -9.47 -23.16 14.74
N CYS A 332 -8.95 -22.06 14.17
CA CYS A 332 -8.97 -20.77 14.84
C CYS A 332 -10.40 -20.21 14.77
N ASP A 333 -11.00 -19.95 15.93
CA ASP A 333 -12.33 -19.37 16.02
C ASP A 333 -12.30 -17.93 15.47
N SER A 334 -13.19 -17.62 14.53
CA SER A 334 -13.27 -16.28 13.92
C SER A 334 -13.54 -15.20 14.98
N ASP A 335 -14.23 -15.53 16.08
CA ASP A 335 -14.46 -14.61 17.19
C ASP A 335 -13.14 -14.28 17.93
N ILE A 336 -12.22 -15.25 18.05
CA ILE A 336 -10.90 -15.04 18.65
C ILE A 336 -10.03 -14.19 17.73
N LEU A 337 -10.02 -14.49 16.42
CA LEU A 337 -9.29 -13.70 15.43
C LEU A 337 -9.77 -12.24 15.39
N LEU A 338 -11.10 -12.04 15.41
CA LEU A 338 -11.69 -10.71 15.47
C LEU A 338 -11.22 -10.00 16.75
N GLN A 339 -11.32 -10.63 17.91
CA GLN A 339 -10.90 -10.03 19.18
C GLN A 339 -9.41 -9.62 19.17
N LEU A 340 -8.53 -10.43 18.58
CA LEU A 340 -7.12 -10.10 18.41
C LEU A 340 -6.93 -8.84 17.54
N VAL A 341 -7.61 -8.79 16.38
CA VAL A 341 -7.54 -7.63 15.47
C VAL A 341 -8.09 -6.38 16.14
N LEU A 342 -9.17 -6.48 16.92
CA LEU A 342 -9.70 -5.36 17.71
C LEU A 342 -8.66 -4.84 18.71
N CYS A 343 -7.99 -5.75 19.44
CA CYS A 343 -6.94 -5.35 20.38
C CYS A 343 -5.74 -4.69 19.67
N TRP A 344 -5.29 -5.22 18.54
CA TRP A 344 -4.17 -4.63 17.79
C TRP A 344 -4.53 -3.30 17.16
N LEU A 345 -5.77 -3.15 16.65
CA LEU A 345 -6.27 -1.87 16.17
C LEU A 345 -6.27 -0.82 17.30
N ALA A 346 -6.78 -1.19 18.48
CA ALA A 346 -6.79 -0.28 19.62
C ALA A 346 -5.38 0.13 20.06
N GLU A 347 -4.43 -0.81 20.11
CA GLU A 347 -3.01 -0.54 20.40
C GLU A 347 -2.41 0.44 19.39
N ALA A 348 -2.70 0.26 18.09
CA ALA A 348 -2.21 1.17 17.06
C ALA A 348 -2.82 2.58 17.20
N LEU A 349 -4.12 2.68 17.46
CA LEU A 349 -4.84 3.94 17.61
C LEU A 349 -4.41 4.70 18.87
N GLU A 350 -4.12 4.00 19.96
CA GLU A 350 -3.59 4.59 21.19
C GLU A 350 -2.22 5.24 20.93
N VAL A 351 -1.30 4.51 20.29
CA VAL A 351 0.04 5.06 19.93
C VAL A 351 -0.07 6.29 19.02
N ILE A 352 -0.97 6.26 18.03
CA ILE A 352 -1.20 7.41 17.14
C ILE A 352 -1.84 8.57 17.91
N GLY A 353 -2.82 8.29 18.78
CA GLY A 353 -3.52 9.28 19.60
C GLY A 353 -2.63 9.95 20.64
N ASP A 354 -1.62 9.25 21.16
CA ASP A 354 -0.61 9.78 22.07
C ASP A 354 0.42 10.68 21.37
N SER A 355 0.39 10.76 20.04
CA SER A 355 1.29 11.59 19.22
C SER A 355 0.52 12.54 18.30
N PRO A 356 -0.23 13.53 18.84
CA PRO A 356 -1.06 14.43 18.06
C PRO A 356 -0.28 15.23 17.01
N GLU A 357 1.01 15.51 17.24
CA GLU A 357 1.88 16.21 16.30
C GLU A 357 2.06 15.40 15.00
N LEU A 358 2.14 14.07 15.08
CA LEU A 358 2.28 13.19 13.91
C LEU A 358 1.00 13.19 13.07
N VAL A 359 -0.16 13.22 13.73
CA VAL A 359 -1.45 13.37 13.07
C VAL A 359 -1.54 14.73 12.37
N GLN A 360 -1.21 15.83 13.06
CA GLN A 360 -1.19 17.17 12.45
C GLN A 360 -0.23 17.26 11.26
N GLN A 361 0.96 16.66 11.37
CA GLN A 361 1.94 16.59 10.29
C GLN A 361 1.39 15.88 9.05
N SER A 362 0.56 14.85 9.21
CA SER A 362 -0.07 14.16 8.07
C SER A 362 -0.94 15.11 7.21
N PHE A 363 -1.67 16.04 7.84
CA PHE A 363 -2.47 17.06 7.14
C PHE A 363 -1.60 18.08 6.41
N LEU A 364 -0.44 18.44 6.95
CA LEU A 364 0.53 19.33 6.31
C LEU A 364 1.21 18.67 5.11
N VAL A 365 1.63 17.40 5.28
CA VAL A 365 2.26 16.59 4.23
C VAL A 365 1.30 16.38 3.06
N ALA A 366 0.02 16.11 3.36
CA ALA A 366 -1.06 16.01 2.39
C ALA A 366 -1.48 17.36 1.76
N SER A 367 -0.91 18.47 2.23
CA SER A 367 -1.23 19.84 1.79
C SER A 367 -2.71 20.24 1.98
N VAL A 368 -3.45 19.52 2.84
CA VAL A 368 -4.81 19.91 3.27
C VAL A 368 -4.73 21.18 4.10
N LEU A 369 -3.78 21.22 5.05
CA LEU A 369 -3.43 22.44 5.77
C LEU A 369 -2.28 23.18 5.07
N PRO A 370 -2.27 24.52 5.10
CA PRO A 370 -1.15 25.29 4.59
C PRO A 370 0.11 25.04 5.44
N GLY A 371 1.28 25.05 4.82
CA GLY A 371 2.56 24.94 5.53
C GLY A 371 2.76 26.08 6.54
N PRO A 372 3.55 25.87 7.60
CA PRO A 372 3.86 26.94 8.55
C PRO A 372 4.47 28.14 7.79
N ASP A 373 4.02 29.33 8.16
CA ASP A 373 4.40 30.64 7.59
C ASP A 373 3.86 30.95 6.19
N GLY A 374 2.91 30.18 5.66
CA GLY A 374 2.37 30.41 4.30
C GLY A 374 3.39 30.14 3.19
N THR A 375 4.51 29.48 3.52
CA THR A 375 5.47 28.99 2.53
C THR A 375 4.85 27.82 1.76
N ALA A 376 4.87 27.91 0.43
CA ALA A 376 4.38 26.85 -0.42
C ALA A 376 5.17 25.55 -0.14
N ASN A 377 4.44 24.47 0.13
CA ASN A 377 5.00 23.13 0.28
C ASN A 377 5.79 22.77 -1.00
N SER A 378 7.08 22.46 -0.86
CA SER A 378 7.86 21.93 -1.97
C SER A 378 7.78 20.39 -1.97
N PRO A 379 7.76 19.72 -3.14
CA PRO A 379 7.67 18.26 -3.21
C PRO A 379 8.77 17.57 -2.38
N ARG A 380 10.00 18.09 -2.44
CA ARG A 380 11.13 17.55 -1.67
C ARG A 380 10.91 17.65 -0.16
N ARG A 381 10.50 18.82 0.34
CA ARG A 381 10.21 19.02 1.77
C ARG A 381 9.11 18.08 2.24
N ASN A 382 8.01 17.99 1.50
CA ASN A 382 6.91 17.09 1.85
C ASN A 382 7.37 15.62 1.84
N GLY A 383 8.21 15.24 0.88
CA GLY A 383 8.79 13.90 0.83
C GLY A 383 9.65 13.56 2.04
N ASP A 384 10.52 14.49 2.44
CA ASP A 384 11.38 14.29 3.61
C ASP A 384 10.55 14.23 4.90
N MET A 385 9.54 15.10 5.03
CA MET A 385 8.57 15.06 6.14
C MET A 385 7.76 13.76 6.17
N GLN A 386 7.33 13.25 5.01
CA GLN A 386 6.62 11.97 4.92
C GLN A 386 7.50 10.80 5.40
N GLU A 387 8.77 10.78 4.99
CA GLU A 387 9.69 9.72 5.38
C GLU A 387 9.98 9.75 6.89
N GLU A 388 10.16 10.95 7.47
CA GLU A 388 10.32 11.14 8.92
C GLU A 388 9.08 10.72 9.71
N LEU A 389 7.89 11.13 9.25
CA LEU A 389 6.61 10.75 9.84
C LEU A 389 6.42 9.22 9.84
N ILE A 390 6.69 8.57 8.70
CA ILE A 390 6.66 7.10 8.59
C ILE A 390 7.65 6.47 9.55
N ALA A 391 8.90 6.98 9.61
CA ALA A 391 9.93 6.42 10.47
C ALA A 391 9.55 6.52 11.96
N SER A 392 9.03 7.67 12.39
CA SER A 392 8.60 7.90 13.77
C SER A 392 7.44 6.97 14.17
N LEU A 393 6.40 6.87 13.34
CA LEU A 393 5.28 5.96 13.61
C LEU A 393 5.71 4.48 13.57
N GLU A 394 6.58 4.09 12.64
CA GLU A 394 7.14 2.73 12.60
C GLU A 394 7.98 2.41 13.83
N GLU A 395 8.73 3.37 14.37
CA GLU A 395 9.50 3.23 15.60
C GLU A 395 8.59 3.06 16.81
N GLN A 396 7.59 3.93 16.99
CA GLN A 396 6.66 3.86 18.11
C GLN A 396 5.84 2.56 18.11
N LEU A 397 5.43 2.07 16.93
CA LEU A 397 4.75 0.77 16.77
C LEU A 397 5.72 -0.43 16.72
N LYS A 398 7.01 -0.20 16.97
CA LYS A 398 8.06 -1.23 17.02
C LYS A 398 8.15 -2.07 15.75
N LEU A 399 7.82 -1.51 14.58
CA LEU A 399 7.84 -2.22 13.31
C LEU A 399 9.26 -2.63 12.87
N GLY A 400 10.30 -2.03 13.46
CA GLY A 400 11.71 -2.34 13.18
C GLY A 400 12.36 -3.43 14.03
N GLU A 401 11.83 -3.75 15.22
CA GLU A 401 12.54 -4.58 16.22
C GLU A 401 12.77 -6.04 15.77
N GLY A 402 11.98 -6.57 14.84
CA GLY A 402 12.18 -7.90 14.24
C GLY A 402 13.24 -7.98 13.14
N ARG A 403 13.86 -6.86 12.74
CA ARG A 403 14.97 -6.85 11.76
C ARG A 403 16.35 -7.03 12.42
N ALA A 404 16.47 -6.81 13.72
CA ALA A 404 17.75 -6.74 14.44
C ALA A 404 18.37 -8.11 14.79
N GLU A 405 17.59 -9.20 14.83
CA GLU A 405 18.14 -10.55 15.08
C GLU A 405 18.89 -11.14 13.87
N ALA A 406 18.80 -10.51 12.69
CA ALA A 406 19.76 -10.70 11.61
C ALA A 406 20.84 -9.61 11.68
N ALA A 407 21.53 -9.52 12.82
CA ALA A 407 22.69 -8.66 12.99
C ALA A 407 23.69 -8.95 11.87
N GLU A 408 23.90 -7.94 11.04
CA GLU A 408 24.72 -8.00 9.85
C GLU A 408 26.20 -8.15 10.26
N PRO A 409 26.94 -9.14 9.73
CA PRO A 409 28.39 -9.01 9.72
C PRO A 409 28.74 -7.85 8.79
N GLN A 410 29.43 -6.84 9.31
CA GLN A 410 30.21 -5.93 8.48
C GLN A 410 31.26 -6.78 7.75
N GLU A 411 31.02 -7.10 6.49
CA GLU A 411 32.06 -7.69 5.65
C GLU A 411 33.03 -6.59 5.22
N GLU A 412 34.28 -6.76 5.66
CA GLU A 412 35.44 -6.05 5.16
C GLU A 412 35.53 -6.16 3.63
N SER A 413 36.05 -5.09 3.03
CA SER A 413 36.26 -4.89 1.60
C SER A 413 36.80 -6.13 0.87
N ALA A 414 35.94 -6.82 0.12
CA ALA A 414 36.33 -7.70 -0.96
C ALA A 414 35.64 -7.24 -2.25
N ASP A 415 36.41 -7.23 -3.34
CA ASP A 415 36.04 -6.70 -4.65
C ASP A 415 34.80 -7.43 -5.22
N PRO A 416 33.67 -6.73 -5.48
CA PRO A 416 32.41 -7.35 -5.89
C PRO A 416 32.48 -8.12 -7.22
N GLU A 417 33.47 -7.86 -8.07
CA GLU A 417 33.65 -8.58 -9.34
C GLU A 417 34.18 -10.01 -9.16
N ILE A 418 34.99 -10.25 -8.12
CA ILE A 418 35.59 -11.57 -7.84
C ILE A 418 34.53 -12.55 -7.33
N LEU A 419 33.64 -12.08 -6.45
CA LEU A 419 32.53 -12.89 -5.95
C LEU A 419 31.48 -13.17 -7.03
N GLN A 420 31.33 -12.28 -8.01
CA GLN A 420 30.39 -12.46 -9.11
C GLN A 420 30.85 -13.59 -10.05
N GLN A 421 32.14 -13.71 -10.35
CA GLN A 421 32.67 -14.83 -11.15
C GLN A 421 32.57 -16.20 -10.45
N LEU A 422 32.68 -16.24 -9.12
CA LEU A 422 32.61 -17.48 -8.34
C LEU A 422 31.21 -18.09 -8.26
N PHE A 423 30.15 -17.28 -8.40
CA PHE A 423 28.75 -17.73 -8.32
C PHE A 423 28.01 -17.71 -9.67
N GLU A 424 28.58 -17.07 -10.70
CA GLU A 424 28.03 -17.06 -12.08
C GLU A 424 28.75 -18.03 -13.04
N GLY A 425 29.79 -18.73 -12.57
CA GLY A 425 30.40 -19.85 -13.29
C GLY A 425 29.47 -21.06 -13.35
N GLU A 426 28.77 -21.20 -14.48
CA GLU A 426 28.22 -22.42 -15.06
C GLU A 426 27.76 -23.52 -14.07
N SER A 427 26.55 -23.39 -13.55
CA SER A 427 25.71 -24.55 -13.22
C SER A 427 24.72 -24.76 -14.36
N GLU A 428 25.24 -25.10 -15.54
CA GLU A 428 24.47 -25.82 -16.54
C GLU A 428 24.21 -27.22 -15.99
N THR A 429 23.02 -27.47 -15.47
CA THR A 429 22.57 -28.85 -15.22
C THR A 429 22.19 -29.50 -16.55
N GLU A 430 23.18 -29.69 -17.42
CA GLU A 430 23.12 -30.57 -18.60
C GLU A 430 24.45 -31.32 -18.74
N SER A 431 24.80 -32.13 -17.73
CA SER A 431 25.86 -33.14 -17.84
C SER A 431 25.82 -34.08 -16.64
N PHE A 432 24.87 -35.01 -16.64
CA PHE A 432 25.03 -36.27 -15.90
C PHE A 432 24.50 -37.42 -16.76
N TYR A 433 25.37 -37.97 -17.61
CA TYR A 433 25.21 -39.31 -18.17
C TYR A 433 25.55 -40.30 -17.05
N GLY A 434 24.54 -40.73 -16.31
CA GLY A 434 24.65 -41.84 -15.36
C GLY A 434 24.41 -43.17 -16.08
N PHE A 435 25.50 -43.92 -16.25
CA PHE A 435 25.65 -45.37 -16.47
C PHE A 435 24.70 -46.09 -17.45
N GLU A 436 25.31 -46.71 -18.47
CA GLU A 436 24.72 -47.70 -19.36
C GLU A 436 24.21 -48.89 -18.53
N ASP A 437 22.88 -49.09 -18.50
CA ASP A 437 22.28 -50.37 -18.17
C ASP A 437 22.51 -51.34 -19.35
N ALA A 438 23.65 -52.02 -19.32
CA ALA A 438 23.83 -53.29 -20.01
C ALA A 438 23.90 -54.40 -18.95
N ASP A 439 23.18 -55.47 -19.24
CA ASP A 439 23.12 -56.75 -18.55
C ASP A 439 22.26 -56.79 -17.28
N LEU A 440 20.98 -57.14 -17.47
CA LEU A 440 20.38 -58.27 -16.77
C LEU A 440 19.18 -58.80 -17.57
N GLU A 441 19.43 -59.94 -18.19
CA GLU A 441 18.49 -60.73 -18.98
C GLU A 441 17.23 -61.10 -18.18
N LEU A 442 16.12 -61.09 -18.92
CA LEU A 442 14.93 -61.88 -18.67
C LEU A 442 15.30 -63.33 -18.31
N THR A 443 14.87 -63.79 -17.14
CA THR A 443 14.44 -65.18 -17.00
C THR A 443 13.10 -65.22 -16.27
N GLU A 444 12.12 -65.73 -17.01
CA GLU A 444 10.87 -66.28 -16.51
C GLU A 444 11.15 -67.40 -15.50
N ILE A 445 10.41 -67.41 -14.39
CA ILE A 445 9.54 -68.50 -13.87
C ILE A 445 8.87 -68.00 -12.58
#